data_AF-A0A1Q6ZAC6-F1
#
_entry.id   AF-A0A1Q6ZAC6-F1
#
_cell.length_a   1.000
_cell.length_b   1.000
_cell.length_c   1.000
_cell.angle_alpha   90.00
_cell.angle_beta   90.00
_cell.angle_gamma   90.00
#
_symmetry.space_group_name_H-M   'P 1'
#
loop_
_entity.id
_entity.type
_entity.pdbx_description
1 polymer ?
#
loop_
_entity_poly.entity_id
_entity_poly.type
_entity_poly.pdbx_seq_one_letter_code
_entity_poly.pdbx_strand_id
1 'polypeptide(L)'
;MHVGAILLSTRNSDTRSITRTVRIDEDVQDAIEHLAEQQNLSVNALVNKALRKFAFWDAALEKFEAIATPSQLLVKMMDYLSDQNAKELARSAGTNIAKELMQFMFKQVNLDSVLRHFELQGVHHVSIHFDHANEGDAHTIVMRHTMGPKWSIFYEELIRSLFSELGIMIELERLDNQVTGRFRTTRSVHETTPRAPMSIARAII
;
A
#
# COMPACT_ATOMS: atom_id res chain seq x y z
N MET A 1 11.31 26.56 -5.83
CA MET A 1 9.96 26.02 -6.00
C MET A 1 10.01 24.91 -7.03
N HIS A 2 10.04 23.64 -6.62
CA HIS A 2 9.66 22.47 -7.41
C HIS A 2 9.41 21.34 -6.41
N VAL A 3 8.13 21.06 -6.14
CA VAL A 3 7.68 20.03 -5.22
C VAL A 3 7.55 18.74 -6.02
N GLY A 4 8.48 17.80 -5.82
CA GLY A 4 8.40 16.46 -6.37
C GLY A 4 7.52 15.57 -5.49
N ALA A 5 6.21 15.71 -5.60
CA ALA A 5 5.28 14.71 -5.10
C ALA A 5 5.24 13.55 -6.11
N ILE A 6 5.98 12.47 -5.85
CA ILE A 6 5.76 11.21 -6.56
C ILE A 6 4.61 10.49 -5.83
N LEU A 7 3.40 11.04 -5.99
CA LEU A 7 2.25 10.17 -5.99
C LEU A 7 2.48 9.16 -7.12
N LEU A 8 2.17 7.89 -6.89
CA LEU A 8 1.63 7.05 -7.96
C LEU A 8 0.33 7.72 -8.41
N SER A 9 0.48 8.77 -9.21
CA SER A 9 -0.51 9.18 -10.18
C SER A 9 -0.93 7.88 -10.86
N THR A 10 -2.21 7.60 -10.79
CA THR A 10 -2.89 6.56 -11.57
C THR A 10 -2.74 6.78 -13.09
N ARG A 11 -1.94 7.75 -13.52
CA ARG A 11 -1.27 7.80 -14.82
C ARG A 11 0.23 7.85 -14.64
N ASN A 12 0.89 6.72 -14.83
CA ASN A 12 2.23 6.72 -15.38
C ASN A 12 2.07 7.16 -16.85
N SER A 13 2.48 8.38 -17.20
CA SER A 13 2.37 8.93 -18.56
C SER A 13 3.10 8.10 -19.62
N ASP A 14 3.92 7.13 -19.20
CA ASP A 14 4.70 6.25 -20.06
C ASP A 14 4.18 4.80 -20.17
N THR A 15 3.03 4.47 -19.55
CA THR A 15 2.45 3.13 -19.77
C THR A 15 1.81 3.04 -21.14
N ARG A 16 2.50 2.37 -22.09
CA ARG A 16 1.93 1.98 -23.37
C ARG A 16 0.66 1.15 -23.15
N SER A 17 -0.46 1.64 -23.68
CA SER A 17 -1.69 0.86 -23.77
C SER A 17 -1.54 -0.24 -24.81
N ILE A 18 -1.95 -1.46 -24.47
CA ILE A 18 -1.94 -2.62 -25.37
C ILE A 18 -3.38 -3.12 -25.47
N THR A 19 -3.88 -3.25 -26.70
CA THR A 19 -5.23 -3.80 -26.93
C THR A 19 -5.22 -5.32 -26.78
N ARG A 20 -6.18 -5.83 -26.01
CA ARG A 20 -6.47 -7.25 -25.85
C ARG A 20 -7.98 -7.44 -25.94
N THR A 21 -8.42 -8.43 -26.71
CA THR A 21 -9.83 -8.78 -26.84
C THR A 21 -10.11 -9.98 -25.94
N VAL A 22 -11.08 -9.83 -25.04
CA VAL A 22 -11.58 -10.89 -24.16
C VAL A 22 -13.10 -10.96 -24.30
N ARG A 23 -13.66 -12.16 -24.13
CA ARG A 23 -15.11 -12.31 -23.95
C ARG A 23 -15.40 -12.26 -22.46
N ILE A 24 -16.45 -11.55 -22.08
CA ILE A 24 -16.96 -11.48 -20.72
C ILE A 24 -18.45 -11.85 -20.75
N ASP A 25 -18.93 -12.38 -19.64
CA ASP A 25 -20.33 -12.73 -19.49
C ASP A 25 -21.19 -11.44 -19.42
N GLU A 26 -22.44 -11.53 -19.86
CA GLU A 26 -23.36 -10.38 -19.97
C GLU A 26 -23.62 -9.73 -18.61
N ASP A 27 -23.81 -10.55 -17.56
CA ASP A 27 -24.00 -10.09 -16.18
C ASP A 27 -22.78 -9.33 -15.63
N VAL A 28 -21.57 -9.73 -16.02
CA VAL A 28 -20.33 -9.03 -15.67
C VAL A 28 -20.24 -7.68 -16.39
N GLN A 29 -20.62 -7.61 -17.67
CA GLN A 29 -20.68 -6.36 -18.42
C GLN A 29 -21.63 -5.36 -17.76
N ASP A 30 -22.86 -5.80 -17.45
CA ASP A 30 -23.88 -4.96 -16.81
C ASP A 30 -23.41 -4.41 -15.45
N ALA A 31 -22.78 -5.28 -14.64
CA ALA A 31 -22.23 -4.88 -13.35
C ALA A 31 -21.11 -3.85 -13.49
N ILE A 32 -20.22 -4.01 -14.49
CA ILE A 32 -19.12 -3.06 -14.74
C ILE A 32 -19.67 -1.71 -15.22
N GLU A 33 -20.66 -1.68 -16.10
CA GLU A 33 -21.29 -0.44 -16.55
C GLU A 33 -21.91 0.32 -15.37
N HIS A 34 -22.69 -0.36 -14.54
CA HIS A 34 -23.30 0.24 -13.36
C HIS A 34 -22.26 0.80 -12.38
N LEU A 35 -21.20 0.04 -12.08
CA LEU A 35 -20.12 0.48 -11.20
C LEU A 35 -19.32 1.64 -11.79
N ALA A 36 -19.16 1.69 -13.11
CA ALA A 36 -18.45 2.77 -13.81
C ALA A 36 -19.24 4.08 -13.70
N GLU A 37 -20.56 4.03 -13.88
CA GLU A 37 -21.46 5.18 -13.67
C GLU A 37 -21.40 5.68 -12.22
N GLN A 38 -21.55 4.79 -11.24
CA GLN A 38 -21.49 5.13 -9.82
C GLN A 38 -20.17 5.80 -9.43
N GLN A 39 -19.06 5.40 -10.04
CA GLN A 39 -17.72 5.93 -9.76
C GLN A 39 -17.34 7.12 -10.66
N ASN A 40 -18.21 7.53 -11.58
CA ASN A 40 -17.91 8.53 -12.62
C ASN A 40 -16.62 8.21 -13.39
N LEU A 41 -16.47 6.95 -13.80
CA LEU A 41 -15.35 6.41 -14.58
C LEU A 41 -15.86 5.89 -15.92
N SER A 42 -15.01 5.89 -16.95
CA SER A 42 -15.30 5.09 -18.15
C SER A 42 -15.20 3.59 -17.82
N VAL A 43 -15.98 2.75 -18.53
CA VAL A 43 -15.87 1.28 -18.47
C VAL A 43 -14.42 0.83 -18.61
N ASN A 44 -13.70 1.34 -19.62
CA ASN A 44 -12.29 1.01 -19.83
C ASN A 44 -11.38 1.36 -18.63
N ALA A 45 -11.64 2.50 -17.96
CA ALA A 45 -10.89 2.87 -16.77
C ALA A 45 -11.17 1.93 -15.59
N LEU A 46 -12.43 1.53 -15.40
CA LEU A 46 -12.81 0.58 -14.35
C LEU A 46 -12.24 -0.83 -14.63
N VAL A 47 -12.33 -1.30 -15.87
CA VAL A 47 -11.73 -2.58 -16.30
C VAL A 47 -10.22 -2.57 -16.06
N ASN A 48 -9.51 -1.51 -16.46
CA ASN A 48 -8.07 -1.39 -16.21
C ASN A 48 -7.75 -1.36 -14.70
N LYS A 49 -8.57 -0.65 -13.90
CA LYS A 49 -8.43 -0.63 -12.43
C LYS A 49 -8.59 -2.02 -11.83
N ALA A 50 -9.62 -2.77 -12.24
CA ALA A 50 -9.89 -4.12 -11.78
C ALA A 50 -8.77 -5.10 -12.18
N LEU A 51 -8.35 -5.11 -13.45
CA LEU A 51 -7.28 -5.98 -13.94
C LEU A 51 -5.94 -5.68 -13.25
N ARG A 52 -5.63 -4.41 -12.97
CA ARG A 52 -4.44 -4.03 -12.21
C ARG A 52 -4.49 -4.53 -10.78
N LYS A 53 -5.64 -4.37 -10.09
CA LYS A 53 -5.83 -4.90 -8.74
C LYS A 53 -5.67 -6.42 -8.72
N PHE A 54 -6.31 -7.12 -9.65
CA PHE A 54 -6.16 -8.57 -9.75
C PHE A 54 -4.70 -8.99 -9.97
N ALA A 55 -4.08 -8.43 -11.01
CA ALA A 55 -2.74 -8.82 -11.45
C ALA A 55 -1.61 -8.43 -10.50
N PHE A 56 -1.81 -7.45 -9.61
CA PHE A 56 -0.74 -6.91 -8.76
C PHE A 56 -1.03 -6.99 -7.25
N TRP A 57 -2.26 -7.33 -6.86
CA TRP A 57 -2.68 -7.38 -5.47
C TRP A 57 -3.41 -8.68 -5.15
N ASP A 58 -4.55 -8.94 -5.77
CA ASP A 58 -5.42 -10.07 -5.38
C ASP A 58 -4.71 -11.41 -5.59
N ALA A 59 -4.04 -11.61 -6.73
CA ALA A 59 -3.31 -12.85 -7.00
C ALA A 59 -2.09 -13.08 -6.08
N ALA A 60 -1.55 -12.03 -5.46
CA ALA A 60 -0.54 -12.18 -4.41
C ALA A 60 -1.21 -12.56 -3.08
N LEU A 61 -2.29 -11.88 -2.70
CA LEU A 61 -3.02 -12.13 -1.45
C LEU A 61 -3.66 -13.52 -1.37
N GLU A 62 -4.09 -14.09 -2.50
CA GLU A 62 -4.60 -15.47 -2.56
C GLU A 62 -3.59 -16.49 -2.03
N LYS A 63 -2.29 -16.27 -2.24
CA LYS A 63 -1.22 -17.16 -1.74
C LYS A 63 -0.97 -17.03 -0.23
N PHE A 64 -1.53 -16.00 0.40
CA PHE A 64 -1.42 -15.72 1.83
C PHE A 64 -2.72 -16.00 2.59
N GLU A 65 -3.66 -16.73 1.98
CA GLU A 65 -4.97 -17.08 2.58
C GLU A 65 -5.72 -15.84 3.10
N ALA A 66 -5.52 -14.69 2.44
CA ALA A 66 -6.11 -13.44 2.86
C ALA A 66 -7.64 -13.47 2.65
N ILE A 67 -8.38 -13.00 3.65
CA ILE A 67 -9.84 -12.94 3.60
C ILE A 67 -10.35 -11.50 3.53
N ALA A 68 -11.41 -11.28 2.75
CA ALA A 68 -12.13 -10.02 2.77
C ALA A 68 -12.95 -9.91 4.07
N THR A 69 -12.78 -8.82 4.80
CA THR A 69 -13.50 -8.57 6.07
C THR A 69 -14.07 -7.16 6.10
N PRO A 70 -15.31 -6.95 6.58
CA PRO A 70 -15.85 -5.60 6.78
C PRO A 70 -14.96 -4.77 7.71
N SER A 71 -14.61 -3.55 7.30
CA SER A 71 -13.72 -2.67 8.08
C SER A 71 -14.24 -2.39 9.49
N GLN A 72 -15.57 -2.28 9.66
CA GLN A 72 -16.19 -2.06 10.96
C GLN A 72 -15.96 -3.23 11.93
N LEU A 73 -15.92 -4.47 11.42
CA LEU A 73 -15.60 -5.63 12.26
C LEU A 73 -14.16 -5.58 12.74
N LEU A 74 -13.22 -5.24 11.85
CA LEU A 74 -11.80 -5.07 12.18
C LEU A 74 -11.58 -3.94 13.21
N VAL A 75 -12.26 -2.80 13.05
CA VAL A 75 -12.26 -1.71 14.04
C VAL A 75 -12.78 -2.21 15.38
N LYS A 76 -13.92 -2.90 15.38
CA LYS A 76 -14.52 -3.43 16.61
C LYS A 76 -13.63 -4.45 17.32
N MET A 77 -12.92 -5.29 16.56
CA MET A 77 -11.94 -6.24 17.12
C MET A 77 -10.80 -5.53 17.85
N MET A 78 -10.28 -4.44 17.28
CA MET A 78 -9.20 -3.66 17.90
C MET A 78 -9.62 -2.97 19.21
N ASP A 79 -10.90 -2.64 19.38
CA ASP A 79 -11.42 -2.05 20.63
C ASP A 79 -11.29 -3.01 21.83
N TYR A 80 -11.25 -4.33 21.59
CA TYR A 80 -11.08 -5.32 22.65
C TYR A 80 -9.61 -5.50 23.09
N LEU A 81 -8.65 -4.94 22.34
CA LEU A 81 -7.24 -5.04 22.69
C LEU A 81 -6.85 -3.95 23.69
N SER A 82 -5.93 -4.24 24.60
CA SER A 82 -5.17 -3.19 25.29
C SER A 82 -4.25 -2.46 24.30
N ASP A 83 -3.78 -1.25 24.63
CA ASP A 83 -2.81 -0.55 23.77
C ASP A 83 -1.53 -1.37 23.58
N GLN A 84 -1.12 -2.08 24.63
CA GLN A 84 0.05 -2.96 24.59
C GLN A 84 -0.17 -4.16 23.67
N ASN A 85 -1.34 -4.81 23.73
CA ASN A 85 -1.66 -5.93 22.84
C ASN A 85 -1.77 -5.47 21.38
N ALA A 86 -2.28 -4.26 21.12
CA ALA A 86 -2.31 -3.69 19.77
C ALA A 86 -0.89 -3.47 19.22
N LYS A 87 0.06 -3.02 20.05
CA LYS A 87 1.49 -2.89 19.69
C LYS A 87 2.14 -4.25 19.43
N GLU A 88 1.89 -5.24 20.26
CA GLU A 88 2.43 -6.60 20.07
C GLU A 88 1.90 -7.24 18.79
N LEU A 89 0.60 -7.07 18.52
CA LEU A 89 0.00 -7.48 17.25
C LEU A 89 0.66 -6.78 16.05
N ALA A 90 0.91 -5.47 16.15
CA ALA A 90 1.60 -4.69 15.12
C ALA A 90 3.03 -5.16 14.86
N ARG A 91 3.80 -5.45 15.91
CA ARG A 91 5.15 -6.02 15.78
C ARG A 91 5.10 -7.35 15.05
N SER A 92 4.25 -8.28 15.50
CA SER A 92 4.10 -9.60 14.87
C SER A 92 3.66 -9.48 13.40
N ALA A 93 2.71 -8.58 13.10
CA ALA A 93 2.27 -8.31 11.74
C ALA A 93 3.41 -7.77 10.87
N GLY A 94 4.25 -6.87 11.40
CA GLY A 94 5.40 -6.30 10.70
C GLY A 94 6.52 -7.30 10.43
N THR A 95 6.94 -8.02 11.47
CA THR A 95 8.10 -8.92 11.42
C THR A 95 7.81 -10.22 10.66
N ASN A 96 6.54 -10.64 10.61
CA ASN A 96 6.12 -11.90 9.98
C ASN A 96 5.35 -11.62 8.67
N ILE A 97 4.11 -11.15 8.77
CA ILE A 97 3.17 -11.09 7.64
C ILE A 97 3.63 -10.08 6.58
N ALA A 98 3.88 -8.83 6.98
CA ALA A 98 4.27 -7.78 6.05
C ALA A 98 5.61 -8.10 5.38
N LYS A 99 6.55 -8.67 6.13
CA LYS A 99 7.87 -9.09 5.64
C LYS A 99 7.78 -10.22 4.62
N GLU A 100 7.03 -11.28 4.91
CA GLU A 100 6.81 -12.38 3.97
C GLU A 100 6.09 -11.90 2.70
N LEU A 101 5.08 -11.04 2.85
CA LEU A 101 4.36 -10.46 1.72
C LEU A 101 5.29 -9.60 0.85
N MET A 102 6.15 -8.76 1.46
CA MET A 102 7.16 -7.98 0.73
C MET A 102 8.17 -8.88 0.03
N GLN A 103 8.68 -9.92 0.71
CA GLN A 103 9.61 -10.87 0.12
C GLN A 103 8.97 -11.60 -1.06
N PHE A 104 7.67 -11.94 -0.97
CA PHE A 104 6.95 -12.58 -2.05
C PHE A 104 6.74 -11.63 -3.24
N MET A 105 6.18 -10.44 -3.01
CA MET A 105 5.79 -9.49 -4.07
C MET A 105 6.98 -8.77 -4.69
N PHE A 106 7.98 -8.40 -3.89
CA PHE A 106 9.09 -7.55 -4.30
C PHE A 106 10.45 -8.27 -4.33
N LYS A 107 10.53 -9.51 -3.83
CA LYS A 107 11.76 -10.33 -3.77
C LYS A 107 12.87 -9.75 -2.88
N GLN A 108 12.57 -8.71 -2.11
CA GLN A 108 13.49 -8.03 -1.22
C GLN A 108 12.75 -7.36 -0.06
N VAL A 109 13.46 -7.16 1.05
CA VAL A 109 13.00 -6.40 2.21
C VAL A 109 13.99 -5.26 2.46
N ASN A 110 13.67 -4.08 1.93
CA ASN A 110 14.44 -2.84 2.06
C ASN A 110 13.50 -1.63 2.14
N LEU A 111 14.06 -0.41 2.22
CA LEU A 111 13.24 0.80 2.33
C LEU A 111 12.26 0.98 1.17
N ASP A 112 12.68 0.70 -0.07
CA ASP A 112 11.82 0.81 -1.25
C ASP A 112 10.65 -0.20 -1.19
N SER A 113 10.88 -1.44 -0.77
CA SER A 113 9.80 -2.42 -0.61
C SER A 113 8.84 -2.06 0.53
N VAL A 114 9.33 -1.48 1.63
CA VAL A 114 8.49 -1.01 2.75
C VAL A 114 7.59 0.14 2.31
N LEU A 115 8.15 1.15 1.64
CA LEU A 115 7.37 2.28 1.14
C LEU A 115 6.33 1.82 0.11
N ARG A 116 6.72 0.93 -0.82
CA ARG A 116 5.78 0.34 -1.79
C ARG A 116 4.68 -0.50 -1.14
N HIS A 117 4.99 -1.24 -0.08
CA HIS A 117 3.98 -1.99 0.66
C HIS A 117 2.88 -1.03 1.16
N PHE A 118 3.24 0.10 1.77
CA PHE A 118 2.26 1.07 2.23
C PHE A 118 1.55 1.84 1.10
N GLU A 119 2.26 2.15 0.00
CA GLU A 119 1.63 2.70 -1.21
C GLU A 119 0.53 1.76 -1.74
N LEU A 120 0.79 0.45 -1.83
CA LEU A 120 -0.20 -0.53 -2.29
C LEU A 120 -1.42 -0.61 -1.36
N GLN A 121 -1.19 -0.53 -0.04
CA GLN A 121 -2.29 -0.44 0.93
C GLN A 121 -3.17 0.79 0.63
N GLY A 122 -2.58 1.95 0.36
CA GLY A 122 -3.32 3.17 0.01
C GLY A 122 -4.04 3.14 -1.35
N VAL A 123 -3.58 2.32 -2.30
CA VAL A 123 -4.23 2.16 -3.61
C VAL A 123 -5.41 1.20 -3.55
N HIS A 124 -5.31 0.15 -2.74
CA HIS A 124 -6.27 -0.95 -2.74
C HIS A 124 -7.24 -0.95 -1.56
N HIS A 125 -6.97 -0.20 -0.49
CA HIS A 125 -7.86 -0.08 0.66
C HIS A 125 -8.48 1.31 0.74
N VAL A 126 -9.81 1.38 0.64
CA VAL A 126 -10.58 2.65 0.70
C VAL A 126 -10.32 3.42 1.99
N SER A 127 -10.00 2.73 3.08
CA SER A 127 -9.81 3.33 4.40
C SER A 127 -8.38 3.76 4.70
N ILE A 128 -7.43 3.65 3.75
CA ILE A 128 -6.02 4.01 3.95
C ILE A 128 -5.58 4.96 2.84
N HIS A 129 -4.88 6.01 3.20
CA HIS A 129 -4.14 6.88 2.28
C HIS A 129 -2.71 6.97 2.75
N PHE A 130 -1.76 6.74 1.84
CA PHE A 130 -0.34 6.82 2.12
C PHE A 130 0.34 7.78 1.16
N ASP A 131 0.99 8.79 1.71
CA ASP A 131 1.76 9.80 0.99
C ASP A 131 3.23 9.69 1.42
N HIS A 132 4.15 9.67 0.45
CA HIS A 132 5.60 9.72 0.67
C HIS A 132 6.20 10.87 -0.12
N ALA A 133 7.00 11.69 0.55
CA ALA A 133 7.75 12.79 -0.04
C ALA A 133 9.19 12.74 0.43
N ASN A 134 10.11 13.21 -0.41
CA ASN A 134 11.52 13.31 -0.06
C ASN A 134 12.19 14.56 -0.66
N GLU A 135 13.14 15.11 0.08
CA GLU A 135 14.02 16.19 -0.33
C GLU A 135 15.46 15.77 -0.02
N GLY A 136 16.16 15.27 -1.04
CA GLY A 136 17.48 14.67 -0.87
C GLY A 136 17.42 13.41 0.01
N ASP A 137 18.11 13.46 1.14
CA ASP A 137 18.18 12.38 2.14
C ASP A 137 17.06 12.43 3.18
N ALA A 138 16.29 13.52 3.23
CA ALA A 138 15.20 13.70 4.17
C ALA A 138 13.88 13.19 3.57
N HIS A 139 13.17 12.34 4.32
CA HIS A 139 11.92 11.73 3.91
C HIS A 139 10.81 12.03 4.91
N THR A 140 9.60 12.22 4.40
CA THR A 140 8.36 12.31 5.18
C THR A 140 7.35 11.31 4.64
N ILE A 141 6.75 10.52 5.52
CA ILE A 141 5.62 9.65 5.23
C ILE A 141 4.40 10.13 6.01
N VAL A 142 3.23 10.05 5.39
CA VAL A 142 1.94 10.34 6.03
C VAL A 142 0.99 9.21 5.71
N MET A 143 0.55 8.50 6.74
CA MET A 143 -0.50 7.48 6.65
C MET A 143 -1.76 8.01 7.31
N ARG A 144 -2.81 8.25 6.52
CA ARG A 144 -4.15 8.59 7.01
C ARG A 144 -5.06 7.39 6.89
N HIS A 145 -5.98 7.23 7.84
CA HIS A 145 -6.98 6.18 7.80
C HIS A 145 -8.29 6.60 8.49
N THR A 146 -9.34 5.78 8.41
CA THR A 146 -10.65 6.08 9.02
C THR A 146 -11.06 5.04 10.07
N MET A 147 -10.09 4.54 10.84
CA MET A 147 -10.26 3.35 11.69
C MET A 147 -10.10 3.62 13.20
N GLY A 148 -9.81 4.87 13.58
CA GLY A 148 -9.74 5.30 14.98
C GLY A 148 -8.38 5.05 15.66
N PRO A 149 -8.21 5.56 16.89
CA PRO A 149 -6.90 5.73 17.54
C PRO A 149 -6.17 4.42 17.82
N LYS A 150 -6.91 3.32 18.04
CA LYS A 150 -6.32 1.97 18.20
C LYS A 150 -5.56 1.52 16.96
N TRP A 151 -6.09 1.81 15.78
CA TRP A 151 -5.42 1.53 14.52
C TRP A 151 -4.22 2.44 14.31
N SER A 152 -4.27 3.69 14.77
CA SER A 152 -3.08 4.56 14.72
C SER A 152 -1.96 4.04 15.62
N ILE A 153 -2.27 3.47 16.80
CA ILE A 153 -1.28 2.79 17.66
C ILE A 153 -0.65 1.61 16.91
N PHE A 154 -1.50 0.80 16.26
CA PHE A 154 -1.05 -0.34 15.46
C PHE A 154 -0.12 0.12 14.33
N TYR A 155 -0.51 1.10 13.53
CA TYR A 155 0.31 1.58 12.40
C TYR A 155 1.60 2.26 12.86
N GLU A 156 1.57 3.03 13.94
CA GLU A 156 2.77 3.63 14.52
C GLU A 156 3.80 2.54 14.87
N GLU A 157 3.37 1.49 15.57
CA GLU A 157 4.25 0.41 15.99
C GLU A 157 4.69 -0.48 14.81
N LEU A 158 3.79 -0.72 13.84
CA LEU A 158 4.11 -1.46 12.61
C LEU A 158 5.23 -0.77 11.82
N ILE A 159 5.06 0.54 11.58
CA ILE A 159 6.05 1.36 10.86
C ILE A 159 7.36 1.38 11.66
N ARG A 160 7.30 1.63 12.97
CA ARG A 160 8.47 1.63 13.85
C ARG A 160 9.26 0.32 13.76
N SER A 161 8.57 -0.81 13.79
CA SER A 161 9.17 -2.15 13.75
C SER A 161 9.87 -2.40 12.42
N LEU A 162 9.20 -2.11 11.30
CA LEU A 162 9.77 -2.28 9.96
C LEU A 162 11.01 -1.39 9.75
N PHE A 163 10.96 -0.13 10.17
CA PHE A 163 12.10 0.78 10.04
C PHE A 163 13.27 0.39 10.95
N SER A 164 12.98 -0.09 12.17
CA SER A 164 14.00 -0.62 13.08
C SER A 164 14.73 -1.82 12.49
N GLU A 165 14.04 -2.74 11.81
CA GLU A 165 14.69 -3.88 11.14
C GLU A 165 15.67 -3.43 10.04
N LEU A 166 15.38 -2.31 9.39
CA LEU A 166 16.24 -1.72 8.36
C LEU A 166 17.39 -0.89 8.95
N GLY A 167 17.47 -0.75 10.29
CA GLY A 167 18.44 0.13 10.95
C GLY A 167 18.20 1.62 10.66
N ILE A 168 16.98 1.99 10.26
CA ILE A 168 16.61 3.38 9.94
C ILE A 168 15.88 3.97 11.14
N MET A 169 16.45 5.04 11.71
CA MET A 169 15.81 5.82 12.75
C MET A 169 14.68 6.67 12.15
N ILE A 170 13.46 6.48 12.64
CA ILE A 170 12.28 7.25 12.24
C ILE A 170 11.62 7.92 13.44
N GLU A 171 11.38 9.22 13.32
CA GLU A 171 10.58 9.99 14.25
C GLU A 171 9.11 9.87 13.84
N LEU A 172 8.27 9.40 14.76
CA LEU A 172 6.85 9.16 14.51
C LEU A 172 5.99 10.05 15.37
N GLU A 173 4.97 10.63 14.75
CA GLU A 173 3.93 11.45 15.37
C GLU A 173 2.58 10.83 15.04
N ARG A 174 1.73 10.66 16.06
CA ARG A 174 0.44 9.97 15.95
C ARG A 174 -0.71 10.91 16.34
N LEU A 175 -1.75 10.91 15.51
CA LEU A 175 -3.09 11.42 15.78
C LEU A 175 -4.10 10.25 15.70
N ASP A 176 -5.37 10.49 16.01
CA ASP A 176 -6.41 9.44 16.09
C ASP A 176 -6.65 8.67 14.79
N ASN A 177 -6.27 9.23 13.64
CA ASN A 177 -6.53 8.67 12.32
C ASN A 177 -5.35 8.92 11.37
N GLN A 178 -4.17 9.23 11.93
CA GLN A 178 -3.00 9.57 11.14
C GLN A 178 -1.72 9.20 11.88
N VAL A 179 -0.75 8.67 11.14
CA VAL A 179 0.63 8.50 11.58
C VAL A 179 1.53 9.22 10.59
N THR A 180 2.37 10.12 11.09
CA THR A 180 3.36 10.86 10.32
C THR A 180 4.74 10.41 10.73
N GLY A 181 5.61 10.13 9.77
CA GLY A 181 6.98 9.69 10.01
C GLY A 181 7.98 10.58 9.30
N ARG A 182 9.07 10.94 9.99
CA ARG A 182 10.19 11.70 9.43
C ARG A 182 11.48 10.94 9.67
N PHE A 183 12.27 10.73 8.63
CA PHE A 183 13.55 10.02 8.74
C PHE A 183 14.56 10.54 7.72
N ARG A 184 15.83 10.22 7.95
CA ARG A 184 16.92 10.49 7.01
C ARG A 184 17.57 9.19 6.57
N THR A 185 18.02 9.13 5.33
CA THR A 185 18.85 8.03 4.82
C THR A 185 20.31 8.47 4.75
N THR A 186 21.26 7.62 5.13
CA THR A 186 22.68 7.93 4.88
C THR A 186 22.93 7.85 3.37
N ARG A 187 23.49 8.90 2.79
CA ARG A 187 23.86 8.96 1.36
C ARG A 187 24.95 7.91 1.09
N SER A 188 24.54 6.72 0.67
CA SER A 188 25.41 5.69 0.08
C SER A 188 24.61 4.89 -0.94
N VAL A 189 24.79 5.24 -2.22
CA VAL A 189 24.40 4.50 -3.43
C VAL A 189 22.89 4.36 -3.68
N HIS A 190 22.19 5.48 -3.91
CA HIS A 190 20.92 5.44 -4.66
C HIS A 190 20.69 6.67 -5.57
N GLU A 191 21.72 7.01 -6.33
CA GLU A 191 21.57 7.53 -7.69
C GLU A 191 22.43 6.55 -8.52
N THR A 192 21.93 5.71 -9.41
CA THR A 192 21.13 6.01 -10.59
C THR A 192 20.42 4.73 -11.07
N THR A 193 19.18 4.52 -10.65
CA THR A 193 18.26 3.76 -11.49
C THR A 193 16.95 4.53 -11.44
N PRO A 194 16.37 4.95 -12.58
CA PRO A 194 14.98 5.38 -12.60
C PRO A 194 14.16 4.35 -11.82
N ARG A 195 13.13 4.77 -11.08
CA ARG A 195 12.14 3.85 -10.48
C ARG A 195 11.55 3.05 -11.64
N ALA A 196 12.20 1.96 -12.01
CA ALA A 196 11.79 1.17 -13.14
C ALA A 196 10.40 0.66 -12.77
N PRO A 197 9.41 0.72 -13.67
CA PRO A 197 8.17 0.02 -13.45
C PRO A 197 8.51 -1.46 -13.33
N MET A 198 8.72 -1.95 -12.10
CA MET A 198 8.95 -3.36 -11.87
C MET A 198 7.62 -4.05 -12.10
N SER A 199 7.65 -4.94 -13.09
CA SER A 199 6.56 -5.83 -13.38
C SER A 199 6.40 -6.80 -12.21
N ILE A 200 5.49 -6.49 -11.28
CA ILE A 200 4.99 -7.42 -10.27
C ILE A 200 4.49 -8.72 -10.96
N ALA A 201 4.19 -8.68 -12.26
CA ALA A 201 3.76 -9.84 -13.05
C ALA A 201 4.76 -11.00 -13.09
N ARG A 202 6.07 -10.79 -12.82
CA ARG A 202 7.03 -11.92 -12.70
C ARG A 202 7.04 -12.60 -11.34
N ALA A 203 6.44 -11.99 -10.31
CA ALA A 203 6.40 -12.56 -8.96
C ALA A 203 5.14 -13.41 -8.70
N ILE A 204 4.09 -13.19 -9.50
CA ILE A 204 2.75 -13.78 -9.31
C ILE A 204 2.56 -15.05 -10.14
N ILE A 205 3.21 -15.14 -11.30
CA ILE A 205 3.33 -16.37 -12.13
C ILE A 205 4.39 -17.28 -11.50
#